data_AF-A0A2E0MV10-F1
#
_entry.id   AF-A0A2E0MV10-F1
#
_cell.length_a   1.000
_cell.length_b   1.000
_cell.length_c   1.000
_cell.angle_alpha   90.00
_cell.angle_beta   90.00
_cell.angle_gamma   90.00
#
_symmetry.space_group_name_H-M   'P 1'
#
loop_
_entity.id
_entity.type
_entity.pdbx_description
1 polymer ?
#
loop_
_entity_poly.entity_id
_entity_poly.type
_entity_poly.pdbx_seq_one_letter_code
_entity_poly.pdbx_strand_id
1 'polypeptide(L)'
;MGMSDVEHETHDRLVNLQSQIKKMSGDVVLVGDIMLDRYIHGYANNLNSRAPVPVLKETERYEDVGAAAHVARGLENIGLDAILFGVIGDDQAGGNILDALEEEEVDCDGIAIIEDRITTVKTRMIAGREYLISSQQLLLRLDIEDDSPIDAE
;
A
#
# COMPACT_ATOMS: atom_id res chain seq x y z
N MET A 1 -4.97 -32.87 -20.53
CA MET A 1 -3.55 -32.65 -20.89
C MET A 1 -2.78 -32.69 -19.59
N GLY A 2 -1.76 -33.54 -19.49
CA GLY A 2 -0.90 -33.60 -18.30
C GLY A 2 0.03 -32.39 -18.25
N MET A 3 0.51 -32.06 -17.06
CA MET A 3 1.51 -31.01 -16.87
C MET A 3 2.81 -31.37 -17.60
N SER A 4 3.42 -30.38 -18.23
CA SER A 4 4.78 -30.45 -18.77
C SER A 4 5.83 -30.65 -17.65
N ASP A 5 7.05 -31.02 -18.02
CA ASP A 5 8.15 -31.20 -17.05
C ASP A 5 8.45 -29.90 -16.28
N VAL A 6 8.35 -28.75 -16.95
CA VAL A 6 8.54 -27.41 -16.34
C VAL A 6 7.42 -27.09 -15.35
N GLU A 7 6.17 -27.44 -15.70
CA GLU A 7 5.03 -27.25 -14.80
C GLU A 7 5.12 -28.15 -13.56
N HIS A 8 5.63 -29.38 -13.71
CA HIS A 8 5.91 -30.26 -12.57
C HIS A 8 6.99 -29.70 -11.65
N GLU A 9 8.12 -29.25 -12.19
CA GLU A 9 9.19 -28.65 -11.37
C GLU A 9 8.70 -27.40 -10.62
N THR A 10 7.91 -26.56 -11.29
CA THR A 10 7.34 -25.34 -10.69
C THR A 10 6.36 -25.69 -9.59
N HIS A 11 5.48 -26.66 -9.83
CA HIS A 11 4.54 -27.16 -8.83
C HIS A 11 5.26 -27.66 -7.58
N ASP A 12 6.28 -28.51 -7.74
CA ASP A 12 7.01 -29.09 -6.61
C ASP A 12 7.74 -28.02 -5.79
N ARG A 13 8.29 -26.99 -6.46
CA ARG A 13 8.88 -25.83 -5.78
C ARG A 13 7.86 -25.05 -4.97
N LEU A 14 6.69 -24.76 -5.53
CA LEU A 14 5.63 -24.01 -4.86
C LEU A 14 5.07 -24.77 -3.65
N VAL A 15 4.88 -26.09 -3.79
CA VAL A 15 4.46 -26.95 -2.67
C VAL A 15 5.49 -26.96 -1.55
N ASN A 16 6.78 -27.05 -1.88
CA ASN A 16 7.85 -27.00 -0.88
C ASN A 16 7.88 -25.63 -0.18
N LEU A 17 7.82 -24.53 -0.92
CA LEU A 17 7.78 -23.18 -0.36
C LEU A 17 6.58 -23.00 0.58
N GLN A 18 5.38 -23.43 0.16
CA GLN A 18 4.18 -23.38 1.00
C GLN A 18 4.38 -24.17 2.30
N SER A 19 5.01 -25.35 2.24
CA SER A 19 5.33 -26.13 3.44
C SER A 19 6.33 -25.40 4.36
N GLN A 20 7.28 -24.65 3.81
CA GLN A 20 8.26 -23.94 4.61
C GLN A 20 7.63 -22.73 5.31
N ILE A 21 6.82 -21.96 4.59
CA ILE A 21 6.08 -20.81 5.14
C ILE A 21 5.16 -21.27 6.29
N LYS A 22 4.39 -22.34 6.10
CA LYS A 22 3.53 -22.90 7.17
C LYS A 22 4.26 -23.39 8.42
N LYS A 23 5.58 -23.58 8.33
CA LYS A 23 6.43 -23.99 9.46
C LYS A 23 7.17 -22.81 10.07
N MET A 24 7.13 -21.64 9.45
CA MET A 24 7.71 -20.43 10.03
C MET A 24 6.93 -20.09 11.30
N SER A 25 7.67 -19.74 12.33
CA SER A 25 7.15 -19.27 13.61
C SER A 25 8.20 -18.36 14.23
N GLY A 26 7.74 -17.36 14.96
CA GLY A 26 8.59 -16.39 15.62
C GLY A 26 7.84 -15.10 15.83
N ASP A 27 8.17 -14.41 16.91
CA ASP A 27 7.58 -13.12 17.22
C ASP A 27 8.22 -12.06 16.33
N VAL A 28 7.41 -11.37 15.53
CA VAL A 28 7.87 -10.29 14.65
C VAL A 28 7.38 -8.97 15.19
N VAL A 29 8.31 -8.03 15.35
CA VAL A 29 8.00 -6.63 15.67
C VAL A 29 8.41 -5.78 14.50
N LEU A 30 7.46 -5.03 13.95
CA LEU A 30 7.68 -4.04 12.92
C LEU A 30 7.66 -2.66 13.57
N VAL A 31 8.68 -1.85 13.29
CA VAL A 31 8.73 -0.45 13.71
C VAL A 31 9.08 0.36 12.48
N GLY A 32 8.21 1.29 12.10
CA GLY A 32 8.50 2.14 10.94
C GLY A 32 7.35 3.05 10.55
N ASP A 33 7.53 3.69 9.40
CA ASP A 33 6.56 4.62 8.87
C ASP A 33 5.30 3.90 8.42
N ILE A 34 4.16 4.49 8.74
CA ILE A 34 2.84 4.07 8.30
C ILE A 34 2.31 5.16 7.36
N MET A 35 1.82 4.76 6.19
CA MET A 35 1.34 5.69 5.19
C MET A 35 0.17 5.12 4.40
N LEU A 36 -0.65 6.01 3.85
CA LEU A 36 -1.71 5.68 2.92
C LEU A 36 -1.22 5.85 1.48
N ASP A 37 -1.16 4.77 0.72
CA ASP A 37 -0.92 4.81 -0.71
C ASP A 37 -2.26 5.03 -1.43
N ARG A 38 -2.41 6.20 -2.08
CA ARG A 38 -3.61 6.52 -2.86
C ARG A 38 -3.33 6.41 -4.34
N TYR A 39 -4.18 5.71 -5.07
CA TYR A 39 -4.08 5.55 -6.52
C TYR A 39 -5.26 6.23 -7.18
N ILE A 40 -4.98 7.15 -8.10
CA ILE A 40 -6.00 7.81 -8.93
C ILE A 40 -5.71 7.44 -10.37
N HIS A 41 -6.57 6.59 -10.94
CA HIS A 41 -6.51 6.19 -12.33
C HIS A 41 -7.41 7.06 -13.18
N GLY A 42 -7.00 7.30 -14.42
CA GLY A 42 -7.83 8.06 -15.34
C GLY A 42 -7.28 8.16 -16.75
N TYR A 43 -7.85 9.13 -17.48
CA TYR A 43 -7.43 9.45 -18.84
C TYR A 43 -6.86 10.87 -18.91
N ALA A 44 -5.77 11.02 -19.66
CA ALA A 44 -5.11 12.29 -19.91
C ALA A 44 -5.07 12.58 -21.41
N ASN A 45 -6.25 12.82 -22.00
CA ASN A 45 -6.38 13.08 -23.44
C ASN A 45 -6.07 14.53 -23.83
N ASN A 46 -6.18 15.47 -22.88
CA ASN A 46 -6.12 16.90 -23.12
C ASN A 46 -5.03 17.57 -22.27
N LEU A 47 -4.51 18.70 -22.74
CA LEU A 47 -3.71 19.63 -21.93
C LEU A 47 -4.60 20.74 -21.36
N ASN A 48 -4.17 21.31 -20.24
CA ASN A 48 -4.82 22.46 -19.64
C ASN A 48 -4.74 23.68 -20.59
N SER A 49 -5.81 24.45 -20.69
CA SER A 49 -5.89 25.60 -21.62
C SER A 49 -5.00 26.79 -21.21
N ARG A 50 -4.45 26.78 -19.99
CA ARG A 50 -3.66 27.86 -19.39
C ARG A 50 -2.23 27.45 -19.02
N ALA A 51 -1.89 26.16 -19.09
CA ALA A 51 -0.56 25.66 -18.78
C ALA A 51 -0.26 24.36 -19.54
N PRO A 52 1.00 24.06 -19.90
CA PRO A 52 1.36 22.84 -20.63
C PRO A 52 1.40 21.61 -19.71
N VAL A 53 0.30 21.34 -19.01
CA VAL A 53 0.13 20.20 -18.09
C VAL A 53 -1.08 19.37 -18.50
N PRO A 54 -1.06 18.03 -18.35
CA PRO A 54 -2.19 17.18 -18.68
C PRO A 54 -3.38 17.44 -17.76
N VAL A 55 -4.60 17.28 -18.31
CA VAL A 55 -5.83 17.21 -17.52
C VAL A 55 -6.18 15.75 -17.31
N LEU A 56 -6.13 15.31 -16.05
CA LEU A 56 -6.54 13.96 -15.66
C LEU A 56 -8.06 13.93 -15.43
N LYS A 57 -8.76 13.10 -16.19
CA LYS A 57 -10.15 12.72 -15.90
C LYS A 57 -10.13 11.41 -15.12
N GLU A 58 -10.38 11.51 -13.82
CA GLU A 58 -10.46 10.37 -12.90
C GLU A 58 -11.55 9.38 -13.34
N THR A 59 -11.19 8.10 -13.37
CA THR A 59 -12.09 6.97 -13.65
C THR A 59 -12.24 6.05 -12.45
N GLU A 60 -11.19 5.94 -11.65
CA GLU A 60 -11.13 5.05 -10.51
C GLU A 60 -10.17 5.64 -9.47
N ARG A 61 -10.53 5.44 -8.20
CA ARG A 61 -9.69 5.75 -7.07
C ARG A 61 -9.80 4.62 -6.06
N TYR A 62 -8.65 4.20 -5.57
CA TYR A 62 -8.58 3.28 -4.45
C TYR A 62 -7.39 3.67 -3.57
N GLU A 63 -7.42 3.16 -2.35
CA GLU A 63 -6.45 3.43 -1.31
C GLU A 63 -5.96 2.10 -0.78
N ASP A 64 -4.71 2.08 -0.36
CA ASP A 64 -4.06 0.91 0.19
C ASP A 64 -3.09 1.33 1.30
N VAL A 65 -2.80 0.42 2.22
CA VAL A 65 -1.79 0.63 3.24
C VAL A 65 -0.38 0.50 2.65
N GLY A 66 0.51 1.40 3.04
CA GLY A 66 1.87 1.50 2.55
C GLY A 66 2.92 1.32 3.65
N ALA A 67 4.19 1.26 3.23
CA ALA A 67 5.36 1.19 4.11
C ALA A 67 5.27 0.03 5.12
N ALA A 68 5.46 0.29 6.42
CA ALA A 68 5.47 -0.76 7.45
C ALA A 68 4.13 -1.50 7.55
N ALA A 69 3.02 -0.79 7.34
CA ALA A 69 1.67 -1.36 7.35
C ALA A 69 1.46 -2.40 6.23
N HIS A 70 2.02 -2.15 5.03
CA HIS A 70 1.99 -3.12 3.94
C HIS A 70 2.77 -4.40 4.29
N VAL A 71 3.89 -4.26 5.00
CA VAL A 71 4.71 -5.40 5.44
C VAL A 71 3.96 -6.19 6.51
N ALA A 72 3.36 -5.52 7.51
CA ALA A 72 2.56 -6.16 8.56
C ALA A 72 1.43 -7.00 7.95
N ARG A 73 0.65 -6.40 7.05
CA ARG A 73 -0.36 -7.13 6.27
C ARG A 73 0.20 -8.37 5.56
N GLY A 74 1.37 -8.24 4.95
CA GLY A 74 2.01 -9.36 4.25
C GLY A 74 2.40 -10.50 5.19
N LEU A 75 2.79 -10.19 6.43
CA LEU A 75 3.12 -11.17 7.46
C LEU A 75 1.85 -11.88 7.99
N GLU A 76 0.77 -11.14 8.25
CA GLU A 76 -0.51 -11.73 8.62
C GLU A 76 -1.02 -12.70 7.55
N ASN A 77 -0.94 -12.31 6.28
CA ASN A 77 -1.35 -13.15 5.16
C ASN A 77 -0.57 -14.48 5.03
N ILE A 78 0.64 -14.58 5.62
CA ILE A 78 1.42 -15.83 5.67
C ILE A 78 1.31 -16.55 7.02
N GLY A 79 0.47 -16.08 7.93
CA GLY A 79 0.21 -16.66 9.25
C GLY A 79 1.29 -16.33 10.28
N LEU A 80 1.92 -15.15 10.16
CA LEU A 80 2.86 -14.63 11.14
C LEU A 80 2.30 -13.35 11.76
N ASP A 81 1.83 -13.49 12.99
CA ASP A 81 1.27 -12.39 13.77
C ASP A 81 2.38 -11.37 14.08
N ALA A 82 2.29 -10.17 13.49
CA ALA A 82 3.32 -9.14 13.62
C ALA A 82 2.79 -7.92 14.37
N ILE A 83 3.48 -7.52 15.43
CA ILE A 83 3.12 -6.30 16.16
C ILE A 83 3.70 -5.09 15.41
N LEU A 84 2.82 -4.25 14.89
CA LEU A 84 3.17 -3.06 14.14
C LEU A 84 3.20 -1.81 15.05
N PHE A 85 4.37 -1.18 15.15
CA PHE A 85 4.55 0.12 15.75
C PHE A 85 4.80 1.19 14.69
N GLY A 86 4.07 2.28 14.80
CA GLY A 86 4.23 3.44 13.94
C GLY A 86 3.32 4.58 14.40
N VAL A 87 3.29 5.63 13.59
CA VAL A 87 2.53 6.84 13.91
C VAL A 87 1.66 7.22 12.74
N ILE A 88 0.42 7.61 13.04
CA ILE A 88 -0.52 8.25 12.12
C ILE A 88 -1.05 9.54 12.75
N GLY A 89 -1.64 10.41 11.92
CA GLY A 89 -2.36 11.59 12.38
C GLY A 89 -3.78 11.26 12.82
N ASP A 90 -4.39 12.14 13.61
CA ASP A 90 -5.85 12.14 13.85
C ASP A 90 -6.58 12.78 12.65
N ASP A 91 -6.53 12.09 11.51
CA ASP A 91 -7.17 12.53 10.29
C ASP A 91 -7.85 11.38 9.54
N GLN A 92 -8.61 11.74 8.48
CA GLN A 92 -9.33 10.74 7.67
C GLN A 92 -8.39 9.69 7.07
N ALA A 93 -7.15 10.06 6.73
CA ALA A 93 -6.22 9.10 6.15
C ALA A 93 -5.73 8.10 7.21
N GLY A 94 -5.49 8.56 8.44
CA GLY A 94 -5.18 7.70 9.58
C GLY A 94 -6.32 6.72 9.86
N GLY A 95 -7.56 7.21 9.91
CA GLY A 95 -8.75 6.35 10.04
C GLY A 95 -8.85 5.29 8.94
N ASN A 96 -8.65 5.69 7.68
CA ASN A 96 -8.70 4.75 6.55
C ASN A 96 -7.61 3.66 6.64
N ILE A 97 -6.44 3.97 7.21
CA ILE A 97 -5.39 2.97 7.44
C ILE A 97 -5.82 1.97 8.50
N LEU A 98 -6.35 2.43 9.63
CA LEU A 98 -6.82 1.56 10.70
C LEU A 98 -7.94 0.64 10.21
N ASP A 99 -8.95 1.19 9.53
CA ASP A 99 -10.04 0.41 8.97
C ASP A 99 -9.53 -0.70 8.01
N ALA A 100 -8.56 -0.38 7.15
CA ALA A 100 -7.99 -1.33 6.20
C ALA A 100 -7.14 -2.43 6.89
N LEU A 101 -6.42 -2.09 7.95
CA LEU A 101 -5.64 -3.05 8.73
C LEU A 101 -6.54 -3.97 9.56
N GLU A 102 -7.58 -3.42 10.17
CA GLU A 102 -8.57 -4.17 10.96
C GLU A 102 -9.38 -5.15 10.09
N GLU A 103 -9.75 -4.76 8.85
CA GLU A 103 -10.43 -5.66 7.91
C GLU A 103 -9.58 -6.88 7.53
N GLU A 104 -8.25 -6.75 7.60
CA GLU A 104 -7.28 -7.82 7.32
C GLU A 104 -6.71 -8.47 8.60
N GLU A 105 -7.33 -8.24 9.76
CA GLU A 105 -6.97 -8.82 11.06
C GLU A 105 -5.53 -8.47 11.55
N VAL A 106 -4.95 -7.37 11.06
CA VAL A 106 -3.63 -6.90 11.51
C VAL A 106 -3.75 -6.18 12.85
N ASP A 107 -2.92 -6.55 13.83
CA ASP A 107 -2.86 -5.88 15.13
C ASP A 107 -2.39 -4.42 15.01
N CYS A 108 -3.24 -3.50 15.44
CA CYS A 108 -3.04 -2.05 15.39
C CYS A 108 -2.70 -1.42 16.75
N ASP A 109 -2.60 -2.20 17.83
CA ASP A 109 -2.39 -1.68 19.20
C ASP A 109 -1.07 -0.90 19.35
N GLY A 110 -0.08 -1.16 18.49
CA GLY A 110 1.19 -0.46 18.45
C GLY A 110 1.18 0.86 17.67
N ILE A 111 0.06 1.23 17.02
CA ILE A 111 -0.04 2.45 16.23
C ILE A 111 -0.46 3.62 17.13
N ALA A 112 0.39 4.64 17.23
CA ALA A 112 0.07 5.87 17.94
C ALA A 112 -0.61 6.89 17.01
N ILE A 113 -1.69 7.50 17.49
CA ILE A 113 -2.42 8.58 16.83
C ILE A 113 -1.99 9.91 17.45
N ILE A 114 -1.53 10.85 16.62
CA ILE A 114 -1.05 12.18 17.06
C ILE A 114 -1.98 13.26 16.49
N GLU A 115 -2.64 14.03 17.36
CA GLU A 115 -3.65 15.04 16.98
C GLU A 115 -3.11 16.16 16.07
N ASP A 116 -1.90 16.65 16.33
CA ASP A 116 -1.31 17.77 15.58
C ASP A 116 -0.45 17.35 14.38
N ARG A 117 -0.48 16.05 14.00
CA ARG A 117 0.27 15.51 12.86
C ARG A 117 -0.67 15.09 11.75
N ILE A 118 -0.24 15.27 10.50
CA ILE A 118 -0.93 14.70 9.35
C ILE A 118 -0.39 13.30 9.03
N THR A 119 -1.28 12.38 8.69
CA THR A 119 -0.90 11.06 8.20
C THR A 119 -0.19 11.19 6.85
N THR A 120 0.91 10.46 6.67
CA THR A 120 1.63 10.43 5.40
C THR A 120 0.75 9.81 4.31
N VAL A 121 0.50 10.55 3.23
CA VAL A 121 -0.26 10.08 2.06
C VAL A 121 0.56 10.24 0.80
N LYS A 122 0.73 9.14 0.05
CA LYS A 122 1.42 9.12 -1.24
C LYS A 122 0.41 8.88 -2.35
N THR A 123 0.01 9.95 -3.03
CA THR A 123 -0.97 9.88 -4.12
C THR A 123 -0.27 9.71 -5.47
N ARG A 124 -0.54 8.60 -6.17
CA ARG A 124 -0.05 8.31 -7.52
C ARG A 124 -1.16 8.54 -8.53
N MET A 125 -0.95 9.50 -9.41
CA MET A 125 -1.87 9.80 -10.51
C MET A 125 -1.41 9.07 -11.77
N ILE A 126 -2.17 8.06 -12.18
CA ILE A 126 -1.83 7.15 -13.27
C ILE A 126 -2.81 7.37 -14.41
N ALA A 127 -2.31 7.59 -15.61
CA ALA A 127 -3.16 7.73 -16.77
C ALA A 127 -2.48 7.40 -18.09
N GLY A 128 -3.32 7.04 -19.04
CA GLY A 128 -2.98 6.89 -20.45
C GLY A 128 -3.98 7.66 -21.32
N ARG A 129 -3.95 7.40 -22.62
CA ARG A 129 -5.04 7.81 -23.51
C ARG A 129 -6.23 6.87 -23.31
N GLU A 130 -7.43 7.41 -23.39
CA GLU A 130 -8.68 6.65 -23.18
C GLU A 130 -8.79 5.39 -24.06
N TYR A 131 -8.32 5.45 -25.31
CA TYR A 131 -8.33 4.32 -26.23
C TYR A 131 -7.12 3.38 -26.13
N LEU A 132 -6.17 3.67 -25.24
CA LEU A 132 -4.93 2.90 -25.07
C LEU A 132 -4.81 2.43 -23.61
N ILE A 133 -5.71 1.53 -23.21
CA ILE A 133 -5.78 0.98 -21.84
C ILE A 133 -4.45 0.30 -21.45
N SER A 134 -3.72 -0.29 -22.41
CA SER A 134 -2.41 -0.92 -22.17
C SER A 134 -1.25 0.06 -22.00
N SER A 135 -1.46 1.37 -22.13
CA SER A 135 -0.41 2.40 -22.10
C SER A 135 -0.68 3.44 -21.01
N GLN A 136 -0.93 2.96 -19.79
CA GLN A 136 -0.95 3.82 -18.61
C GLN A 136 0.47 4.11 -18.13
N GLN A 137 0.68 5.30 -17.60
CA GLN A 137 1.95 5.71 -16.98
C GLN A 137 1.67 6.57 -15.75
N LEU A 138 2.64 6.64 -14.84
CA LEU A 138 2.61 7.58 -13.73
C LEU A 138 2.79 9.01 -14.29
N LEU A 139 1.79 9.86 -14.12
CA LEU A 139 1.86 11.26 -14.53
C LEU A 139 2.43 12.16 -13.45
N LEU A 140 2.00 11.94 -12.20
CA LEU A 140 2.38 12.76 -11.05
C LEU A 140 2.32 11.92 -9.78
N ARG A 141 3.23 12.25 -8.85
CA ARG A 141 3.13 11.84 -7.45
C ARG A 141 2.93 13.08 -6.59
N LEU A 142 1.91 13.06 -5.75
CA LEU A 142 1.66 14.07 -4.73
C LEU A 142 1.90 13.43 -3.37
N ASP A 143 2.86 13.99 -2.65
CA ASP A 143 3.24 13.55 -1.31
C ASP A 143 2.69 14.58 -0.32
N ILE A 144 1.84 14.13 0.59
CA ILE A 144 1.36 14.91 1.74
C ILE A 144 1.99 14.25 2.96
N GLU A 145 2.91 14.94 3.62
CA GLU A 145 3.65 14.40 4.76
C GLU A 145 4.09 15.51 5.69
N ASP A 146 4.28 15.15 6.95
CA ASP A 146 4.96 15.96 7.96
C ASP A 146 6.21 15.20 8.42
N ASP A 147 7.38 15.72 8.06
CA ASP A 147 8.69 15.13 8.36
C ASP A 147 9.32 15.68 9.65
N SER A 148 8.55 16.45 10.44
CA SER A 148 9.02 16.92 11.73
C SER A 148 9.30 15.74 12.69
N PRO A 149 10.32 15.86 13.56
CA PRO A 149 10.60 14.86 14.58
C PRO A 149 9.38 14.64 15.48
N ILE A 150 9.14 13.39 15.85
CA ILE A 150 8.16 13.06 16.89
C ILE A 150 8.79 13.43 18.23
N ASP A 151 8.13 14.32 18.98
CA ASP A 151 8.58 14.66 20.33
C ASP A 151 8.53 13.42 21.23
N ALA A 152 9.61 13.19 21.96
CA ALA A 152 9.62 12.20 23.03
C ALA A 152 9.01 12.84 24.27
N GLU A 153 7.71 12.64 24.50
CA GLU A 153 7.16 12.82 25.85
C GLU A 153 7.69 11.74 26.81
#